data_AF-A0A963AZ74-F1
#
_entry.id   AF-A0A963AZ74-F1
#
_cell.length_a   1.000
_cell.length_b   1.000
_cell.length_c   1.000
_cell.angle_alpha   90.00
_cell.angle_beta   90.00
_cell.angle_gamma   90.00
#
_symmetry.space_group_name_H-M   'P 1'
#
loop_
_entity.id
_entity.type
_entity.pdbx_description
1 polymer ?
#
loop_
_entity_poly.entity_id
_entity_poly.type
_entity_poly.pdbx_seq_one_letter_code
_entity_poly.pdbx_strand_id
1 'polypeptide(L)'
;GCIMMRKCHLNTCPVGVATQDPELRKRFTGKPEHVINYFFFVAEEVRRFMARLGFRRFEDMIGQMDRLDMRSAIAHSKAQGLDFSRILCKPEVDESVALFNCEDQDHGLEKAIDHQLIEQAKHALEQGEPVKIDVAIHNYNRTFGTMLSGRLAERYGFAGLPDDTIYIKAKGTAGQSFGAWLAKGITIELAGEGNDYVGKGLSGGRLVIYPPKESGIARAEENIIVGNTVLYGAVSGECYFRGVAGERFCVRNSGATAVIEGVGDHGCEYMTGGIVVCLGATGRNFAAGMSGGIAYVLDEKGTFEQCCNLSMVELQPIKEEDDALEELDHQGGDLETQGRVDISHDMTRFDAVRLRQLVEKHMHYTDSSVARNILDNWDKYLRKFVKVMPVDYRRALEELQARKESQENDVNKGVQ
;
A
#
# COMPACT_ATOMS: atom_id res chain seq x y z
N GLY A 1 14.38 20.11 -25.40
CA GLY A 1 13.36 20.20 -24.33
C GLY A 1 14.02 20.66 -23.05
N CYS A 2 14.75 19.77 -22.37
CA CYS A 2 15.66 20.15 -21.29
C CYS A 2 16.85 20.95 -21.84
N ILE A 3 17.30 21.96 -21.09
CA ILE A 3 18.48 22.79 -21.41
C ILE A 3 19.63 22.59 -20.43
N MET A 4 19.61 21.48 -19.67
CA MET A 4 20.64 21.10 -18.70
C MET A 4 20.93 22.14 -17.62
N MET A 5 19.90 22.86 -17.17
CA MET A 5 20.02 23.87 -16.10
C MET A 5 20.28 23.27 -14.71
N ARG A 6 19.99 21.97 -14.51
CA ARG A 6 20.21 21.22 -13.25
C ARG A 6 19.47 21.78 -12.02
N LYS A 7 18.29 22.38 -12.22
CA LYS A 7 17.43 22.93 -11.16
C LYS A 7 16.15 22.13 -10.90
N CYS A 8 16.16 20.84 -11.21
CA CYS A 8 14.96 19.99 -11.13
C CYS A 8 14.37 19.95 -9.70
N HIS A 9 15.23 19.91 -8.68
CA HIS A 9 14.84 19.87 -7.26
C HIS A 9 14.23 21.17 -6.74
N LEU A 10 14.37 22.29 -7.47
CA LEU A 10 13.88 23.61 -7.05
C LEU A 10 12.49 23.94 -7.60
N ASN A 11 11.83 23.01 -8.31
CA ASN A 11 10.54 23.23 -8.95
C ASN A 11 10.51 24.40 -9.96
N THR A 12 11.67 24.91 -10.40
CA THR A 12 11.81 26.15 -11.21
C THR A 12 12.33 25.87 -12.62
N CYS A 13 11.92 24.74 -13.22
CA CYS A 13 12.35 24.38 -14.56
C CYS A 13 11.87 25.42 -15.58
N PRO A 14 12.77 26.13 -16.29
CA PRO A 14 12.38 27.28 -17.15
C PRO A 14 11.64 26.86 -18.43
N VAL A 15 11.66 25.57 -18.74
CA VAL A 15 11.15 24.96 -19.97
C VAL A 15 10.01 23.97 -19.70
N GLY A 16 9.46 23.99 -18.49
CA GLY A 16 8.28 23.19 -18.14
C GLY A 16 8.50 21.68 -18.10
N VAL A 17 9.74 21.20 -17.97
CA VAL A 17 10.06 19.76 -17.95
C VAL A 17 9.95 19.17 -16.55
N ALA A 18 10.70 19.69 -15.59
CA ALA A 18 10.77 19.16 -14.21
C ALA A 18 10.23 20.21 -13.21
N THR A 19 8.93 20.47 -13.30
CA THR A 19 8.22 21.44 -12.43
C THR A 19 6.73 21.09 -12.36
N GLN A 20 6.12 21.29 -11.20
CA GLN A 20 4.68 21.20 -10.95
C GLN A 20 4.00 22.57 -10.99
N ASP A 21 4.76 23.67 -11.10
CA ASP A 21 4.22 25.02 -11.25
C ASP A 21 3.41 25.14 -12.56
N PRO A 22 2.11 25.49 -12.50
CA PRO A 22 1.26 25.58 -13.69
C PRO A 22 1.76 26.58 -14.74
N GLU A 23 2.32 27.71 -14.33
CA GLU A 23 2.81 28.75 -15.25
C GLU A 23 4.11 28.32 -15.94
N LEU A 24 4.98 27.61 -15.23
CA LEU A 24 6.19 27.06 -15.83
C LEU A 24 5.89 25.87 -16.74
N ARG A 25 4.90 25.03 -16.40
CA ARG A 25 4.47 23.90 -17.24
C ARG A 25 3.95 24.34 -18.60
N LYS A 26 3.27 25.49 -18.71
CA LYS A 26 2.83 26.07 -20.00
C LYS A 26 3.99 26.33 -20.97
N ARG A 27 5.24 26.42 -20.48
CA ARG A 27 6.43 26.63 -21.31
C ARG A 27 6.93 25.34 -21.98
N PHE A 28 6.34 24.19 -21.69
CA PHE A 28 6.72 22.92 -22.30
C PHE A 28 6.28 22.88 -23.77
N THR A 29 7.25 22.83 -24.68
CA THR A 29 7.03 22.76 -26.13
C THR A 29 7.42 21.41 -26.74
N GLY A 30 7.70 20.41 -25.89
CA GLY A 30 8.05 19.06 -26.35
C GLY A 30 6.87 18.37 -27.00
N LYS A 31 7.12 17.65 -28.08
CA LYS A 31 6.12 16.82 -28.76
C LYS A 31 6.62 15.38 -28.86
N PRO A 32 5.73 14.37 -28.93
CA PRO A 32 6.13 12.97 -29.08
C PRO A 32 7.08 12.74 -30.26
N GLU A 33 6.88 13.45 -31.38
CA GLU A 33 7.68 13.31 -32.60
C GLU A 33 9.16 13.66 -32.35
N HIS A 34 9.47 14.56 -31.41
CA HIS A 34 10.86 14.89 -31.09
C HIS A 34 11.61 13.69 -30.51
N VAL A 35 10.93 12.88 -29.67
CA VAL A 35 11.52 11.68 -29.05
C VAL A 35 11.58 10.53 -30.06
N ILE A 36 10.53 10.38 -30.88
CA ILE A 36 10.51 9.40 -31.98
C ILE A 36 11.67 9.64 -32.95
N ASN A 37 11.86 10.88 -33.40
CA ASN A 37 12.96 11.24 -34.31
C ASN A 37 14.33 11.00 -33.68
N TYR A 38 14.50 11.32 -32.39
CA TYR A 38 15.73 11.01 -31.67
C TYR A 38 16.04 9.52 -31.69
N PHE A 39 15.07 8.66 -31.37
CA PHE A 39 15.28 7.20 -31.40
C PHE A 39 15.54 6.68 -32.81
N PHE A 40 14.92 7.25 -33.85
CA PHE A 40 15.28 6.91 -35.24
C PHE A 40 16.71 7.27 -35.58
N PHE A 41 17.21 8.44 -35.15
CA PHE A 41 18.61 8.80 -35.37
C PHE A 41 19.58 7.87 -34.64
N VAL A 42 19.30 7.54 -33.38
CA VAL A 42 20.11 6.58 -32.61
C VAL A 42 20.10 5.20 -33.28
N ALA A 43 18.92 4.69 -33.65
CA ALA A 43 18.79 3.40 -34.32
C ALA A 43 19.53 3.37 -35.66
N GLU A 44 19.42 4.44 -36.45
CA GLU A 44 20.10 4.57 -37.74
C GLU A 44 21.63 4.64 -37.56
N GLU A 45 22.12 5.36 -36.57
CA GLU A 45 23.54 5.39 -36.23
C GLU A 45 24.06 4.00 -35.81
N VAL A 46 23.31 3.29 -34.96
CA VAL A 46 23.61 1.90 -34.58
C VAL A 46 23.66 1.00 -35.82
N ARG A 47 22.70 1.08 -36.73
CA ARG A 47 22.69 0.29 -37.98
C ARG A 47 23.90 0.57 -38.86
N ARG A 48 24.39 1.81 -38.89
CA ARG A 48 25.63 2.16 -39.61
C ARG A 48 26.85 1.51 -38.96
N PHE A 49 26.92 1.47 -37.63
CA PHE A 49 27.99 0.75 -36.93
C PHE A 49 27.90 -0.76 -37.14
N MET A 50 26.70 -1.35 -37.06
CA MET A 50 26.45 -2.75 -37.38
C MET A 50 27.01 -3.09 -38.77
N ALA A 51 26.66 -2.30 -39.78
CA ALA A 51 27.12 -2.49 -41.15
C ALA A 51 28.64 -2.38 -41.30
N ARG A 52 29.29 -1.42 -40.61
CA ARG A 52 30.75 -1.26 -40.61
C ARG A 52 31.48 -2.43 -39.96
N LEU A 53 30.88 -3.02 -38.92
CA LEU A 53 31.43 -4.16 -38.20
C LEU A 53 31.07 -5.50 -38.85
N GLY A 54 30.22 -5.51 -39.89
CA GLY A 54 29.82 -6.71 -40.63
C GLY A 54 28.63 -7.47 -40.03
N PHE A 55 27.91 -6.88 -39.08
CA PHE A 55 26.74 -7.48 -38.45
C PHE A 55 25.45 -7.11 -39.19
N ARG A 56 24.57 -8.12 -39.37
CA ARG A 56 23.24 -7.93 -39.99
C ARG A 56 22.13 -7.88 -38.96
N ARG A 57 22.27 -8.63 -37.86
CA ARG A 57 21.32 -8.67 -36.75
C ARG A 57 21.97 -8.07 -35.52
N PHE A 58 21.16 -7.47 -34.66
CA PHE A 58 21.68 -6.84 -33.44
C PHE A 58 22.10 -7.92 -32.44
N GLU A 59 21.35 -9.02 -32.37
CA GLU A 59 21.67 -10.19 -31.53
C GLU A 59 23.09 -10.73 -31.77
N ASP A 60 23.57 -10.70 -33.03
CA ASP A 60 24.91 -11.18 -33.39
C ASP A 60 26.04 -10.34 -32.75
N MET A 61 25.75 -9.09 -32.36
CA MET A 61 26.70 -8.19 -31.68
C MET A 61 26.76 -8.37 -30.18
N ILE A 62 25.71 -8.93 -29.57
CA ILE A 62 25.60 -9.04 -28.12
C ILE A 62 26.69 -10.00 -27.62
N GLY A 63 27.46 -9.58 -26.61
CA GLY A 63 28.53 -10.38 -26.01
C GLY A 63 29.83 -10.47 -26.83
N GLN A 64 29.93 -9.83 -28.00
CA GLN A 64 31.14 -9.86 -28.84
C GLN A 64 32.22 -8.87 -28.37
N MET A 65 32.73 -9.07 -27.16
CA MET A 65 33.78 -8.23 -26.57
C MET A 65 35.10 -8.26 -27.36
N ASP A 66 35.34 -9.33 -28.11
CA ASP A 66 36.46 -9.49 -29.06
C ASP A 66 36.44 -8.48 -30.22
N ARG A 67 35.33 -7.76 -30.42
CA ARG A 67 35.19 -6.71 -31.44
C ARG A 67 35.52 -5.31 -30.92
N LEU A 68 35.86 -5.19 -29.65
CA LEU A 68 36.26 -3.93 -29.02
C LEU A 68 37.78 -3.89 -28.87
N ASP A 69 38.37 -2.76 -29.25
CA ASP A 69 39.79 -2.50 -29.02
C ASP A 69 39.97 -1.15 -28.32
N MET A 70 41.01 -1.05 -27.52
CA MET A 70 41.33 0.15 -26.77
C MET A 70 42.28 1.03 -27.57
N ARG A 71 41.94 2.31 -27.71
CA ARG A 71 42.95 3.29 -28.10
C ARG A 71 43.96 3.41 -26.97
N SER A 72 45.25 3.31 -27.30
CA SER A 72 46.30 3.59 -26.32
C SER A 72 46.06 4.99 -25.71
N ALA A 73 46.21 5.11 -24.39
CA ALA A 73 45.95 6.34 -23.64
C ALA A 73 47.04 7.40 -23.93
N ILE A 74 47.02 7.96 -25.13
CA ILE A 74 48.12 8.79 -25.65
C ILE A 74 47.96 10.26 -25.21
N ALA A 75 46.76 10.71 -24.84
CA ALA A 75 46.45 12.15 -24.76
C ALA A 75 46.30 12.75 -23.36
N HIS A 76 46.21 11.96 -22.27
CA HIS A 76 45.91 12.51 -20.94
C HIS A 76 46.59 11.73 -19.81
N SER A 77 47.38 12.42 -18.98
CA SER A 77 48.19 11.82 -17.90
C SER A 77 47.38 11.01 -16.88
N LYS A 78 46.12 11.40 -16.62
CA LYS A 78 45.22 10.65 -15.71
C LYS A 78 44.66 9.35 -16.28
N ALA A 79 44.77 9.11 -17.59
CA ALA A 79 44.34 7.88 -18.23
C ALA A 79 45.47 6.83 -18.32
N GLN A 80 46.69 7.21 -17.93
CA GLN A 80 47.85 6.35 -17.94
C GLN A 80 47.71 5.26 -16.88
N GLY A 81 47.79 3.98 -17.28
CA GLY A 81 47.70 2.84 -16.37
C GLY A 81 46.29 2.32 -16.10
N LEU A 82 45.26 2.81 -16.80
CA LEU A 82 43.93 2.19 -16.75
C LEU A 82 43.94 0.84 -17.48
N ASP A 83 43.58 -0.22 -16.76
CA ASP A 83 43.41 -1.56 -17.30
C ASP A 83 41.93 -1.96 -17.32
N PHE A 84 41.38 -2.12 -18.53
CA PHE A 84 40.00 -2.56 -18.76
C PHE A 84 39.92 -4.05 -19.14
N SER A 85 41.01 -4.83 -19.00
CA SER A 85 41.05 -6.26 -19.30
C SER A 85 39.89 -7.02 -18.65
N ARG A 86 39.54 -6.69 -17.40
CA ARG A 86 38.43 -7.33 -16.67
C ARG A 86 37.04 -7.04 -17.25
N ILE A 87 36.88 -5.97 -18.02
CA ILE A 87 35.60 -5.58 -18.65
C ILE A 87 35.52 -6.10 -20.09
N LEU A 88 36.65 -6.16 -20.79
CA LEU A 88 36.71 -6.61 -22.19
C LEU A 88 37.02 -8.12 -22.33
N CYS A 89 37.26 -8.81 -21.22
CA CYS A 89 37.52 -10.25 -21.23
C CYS A 89 36.25 -11.02 -21.63
N LYS A 90 36.33 -11.76 -22.74
CA LYS A 90 35.29 -12.69 -23.15
C LYS A 90 35.42 -13.99 -22.34
N PRO A 91 34.40 -14.41 -21.59
CA PRO A 91 34.45 -15.65 -20.85
C PRO A 91 34.45 -16.83 -21.83
N GLU A 92 35.25 -17.85 -21.53
CA GLU A 92 35.22 -19.12 -22.24
C GLU A 92 34.03 -19.94 -21.71
N VAL A 93 33.01 -20.09 -22.56
CA VAL A 93 31.79 -20.85 -22.27
C VAL A 93 31.50 -21.82 -23.41
N ASP A 94 30.78 -22.89 -23.11
CA ASP A 94 30.36 -23.89 -24.10
C ASP A 94 29.43 -23.28 -25.16
N GLU A 95 29.43 -23.83 -26.38
CA GLU A 95 28.57 -23.35 -27.48
C GLU A 95 27.06 -23.45 -27.15
N SER A 96 26.69 -24.30 -26.20
CA SER A 96 25.31 -24.41 -25.69
C SER A 96 24.87 -23.20 -24.85
N VAL A 97 25.80 -22.36 -24.40
CA VAL A 97 25.49 -21.18 -23.58
C VAL A 97 25.08 -20.01 -24.48
N ALA A 98 23.82 -19.61 -24.38
CA ALA A 98 23.30 -18.47 -25.15
C ALA A 98 23.99 -17.15 -24.76
N LEU A 99 24.38 -16.36 -25.76
CA LEU A 99 24.98 -15.03 -25.58
C LEU A 99 23.95 -13.89 -25.55
N PHE A 100 22.73 -14.16 -25.97
CA PHE A 100 21.62 -13.22 -26.05
C PHE A 100 20.34 -13.88 -25.52
N ASN A 101 19.31 -13.07 -25.27
CA ASN A 101 18.04 -13.59 -24.78
C ASN A 101 17.36 -14.46 -25.85
N CYS A 102 17.19 -15.76 -25.55
CA CYS A 102 16.58 -16.75 -26.44
C CYS A 102 15.55 -17.64 -25.75
N GLU A 103 15.22 -17.36 -24.47
CA GLU A 103 14.27 -18.12 -23.68
C GLU A 103 13.37 -17.16 -22.87
N ASP A 104 12.14 -17.61 -22.66
CA ASP A 104 11.18 -16.96 -21.78
C ASP A 104 11.40 -17.41 -20.33
N GLN A 105 11.02 -16.57 -19.37
CA GLN A 105 11.07 -16.93 -17.95
C GLN A 105 9.83 -17.71 -17.56
N ASP A 106 10.01 -18.96 -17.11
CA ASP A 106 8.95 -19.75 -16.49
C ASP A 106 8.98 -19.59 -14.96
N HIS A 107 7.90 -19.04 -14.41
CA HIS A 107 7.73 -18.81 -12.97
C HIS A 107 6.89 -19.89 -12.28
N GLY A 108 6.43 -20.93 -13.00
CA GLY A 108 5.61 -22.01 -12.44
C GLY A 108 4.21 -21.56 -12.00
N LEU A 109 3.67 -20.51 -12.62
CA LEU A 109 2.39 -19.90 -12.22
C LEU A 109 1.18 -20.80 -12.48
N GLU A 110 1.30 -21.77 -13.38
CA GLU A 110 0.26 -22.76 -13.69
C GLU A 110 -0.16 -23.59 -12.48
N LYS A 111 0.69 -23.68 -11.45
CA LYS A 111 0.43 -24.40 -10.19
C LYS A 111 -0.20 -23.52 -9.10
N ALA A 112 -0.43 -22.24 -9.38
CA ALA A 112 -1.02 -21.33 -8.40
C ALA A 112 -2.46 -21.72 -8.08
N ILE A 113 -2.77 -21.81 -6.78
CA ILE A 113 -4.12 -22.15 -6.30
C ILE A 113 -5.18 -21.14 -6.76
N ASP A 114 -4.77 -19.91 -7.06
CA ASP A 114 -5.64 -18.88 -7.61
C ASP A 114 -6.34 -19.29 -8.92
N HIS A 115 -5.78 -20.20 -9.72
CA HIS A 115 -6.50 -20.75 -10.87
C HIS A 115 -7.81 -21.44 -10.46
N GLN A 116 -7.82 -22.14 -9.33
CA GLN A 116 -9.03 -22.75 -8.77
C GLN A 116 -9.98 -21.70 -8.19
N LEU A 117 -9.46 -20.62 -7.60
CA LEU A 117 -10.27 -19.52 -7.08
C LEU A 117 -10.98 -18.77 -8.22
N ILE A 118 -10.27 -18.51 -9.32
CA ILE A 118 -10.80 -17.84 -10.51
C ILE A 118 -11.93 -18.67 -11.13
N GLU A 119 -11.75 -19.98 -11.26
CA GLU A 119 -12.81 -20.86 -11.79
C GLU A 119 -14.04 -20.87 -10.89
N GLN A 120 -13.86 -20.99 -9.58
CA GLN A 120 -14.99 -20.96 -8.63
C GLN A 120 -15.68 -19.60 -8.59
N ALA A 121 -14.94 -18.50 -8.77
CA ALA A 121 -15.47 -17.14 -8.79
C ALA A 121 -16.02 -16.70 -10.16
N LYS A 122 -16.13 -17.60 -11.14
CA LYS A 122 -16.51 -17.25 -12.52
C LYS A 122 -17.83 -16.48 -12.60
N HIS A 123 -18.87 -16.92 -11.88
CA HIS A 123 -20.16 -16.24 -11.83
C HIS A 123 -20.06 -14.81 -11.27
N ALA A 124 -19.27 -14.62 -10.21
CA ALA A 124 -19.00 -13.28 -9.68
C ALA A 124 -18.25 -12.40 -10.69
N LEU A 125 -17.25 -12.95 -11.38
CA LEU A 125 -16.44 -12.20 -12.34
C LEU A 125 -17.24 -11.83 -13.61
N GLU A 126 -18.13 -12.69 -14.08
CA GLU A 126 -18.87 -12.49 -15.34
C GLU A 126 -20.21 -11.77 -15.14
N GLN A 127 -20.89 -12.01 -14.01
CA GLN A 127 -22.28 -11.56 -13.78
C GLN A 127 -22.43 -10.71 -12.51
N GLY A 128 -21.40 -10.62 -11.66
CA GLY A 128 -21.49 -9.90 -10.38
C GLY A 128 -22.31 -10.65 -9.32
N GLU A 129 -22.53 -11.95 -9.49
CA GLU A 129 -23.30 -12.77 -8.54
C GLU A 129 -22.47 -13.13 -7.30
N PRO A 130 -23.06 -13.11 -6.08
CA PRO A 130 -22.35 -13.51 -4.87
C PRO A 130 -21.92 -14.98 -4.89
N VAL A 131 -20.65 -15.24 -4.59
CA VAL A 131 -20.05 -16.58 -4.52
C VAL A 131 -19.34 -16.77 -3.17
N LYS A 132 -19.46 -17.97 -2.61
CA LYS A 132 -18.72 -18.42 -1.42
C LYS A 132 -17.78 -19.57 -1.76
N ILE A 133 -16.55 -19.49 -1.31
CA ILE A 133 -15.48 -20.46 -1.59
C ILE A 133 -14.88 -20.91 -0.27
N ASP A 134 -14.85 -22.22 -0.02
CA ASP A 134 -14.15 -22.82 1.12
C ASP A 134 -12.88 -23.52 0.64
N VAL A 135 -11.73 -23.23 1.25
CA VAL A 135 -10.45 -23.74 0.77
C VAL A 135 -9.43 -23.95 1.90
N ALA A 136 -8.66 -25.02 1.82
CA ALA A 136 -7.52 -25.26 2.71
C ALA A 136 -6.24 -24.69 2.09
N ILE A 137 -5.43 -24.00 2.91
CA ILE A 137 -4.18 -23.38 2.47
C ILE A 137 -3.01 -23.77 3.37
N HIS A 138 -1.81 -23.72 2.80
CA HIS A 138 -0.54 -23.98 3.47
C HIS A 138 0.47 -22.87 3.16
N ASN A 139 1.57 -22.84 3.91
CA ASN A 139 2.57 -21.77 3.82
C ASN A 139 3.23 -21.62 2.43
N TYR A 140 3.18 -22.66 1.58
CA TYR A 140 3.68 -22.61 0.21
C TYR A 140 2.68 -21.95 -0.76
N ASN A 141 1.41 -21.77 -0.37
CA ASN A 141 0.41 -20.99 -1.11
C ASN A 141 0.68 -19.49 -0.90
N ARG A 142 1.69 -18.99 -1.63
CA ARG A 142 2.06 -17.57 -1.65
C ARG A 142 1.13 -16.77 -2.56
N THR A 143 1.03 -15.46 -2.30
CA THR A 143 0.24 -14.51 -3.11
C THR A 143 -1.23 -14.92 -3.32
N PHE A 144 -1.79 -15.66 -2.37
CA PHE A 144 -3.16 -16.18 -2.45
C PHE A 144 -4.17 -15.05 -2.68
N GLY A 145 -5.03 -15.23 -3.69
CA GLY A 145 -6.08 -14.28 -4.08
C GLY A 145 -5.60 -13.15 -5.00
N THR A 146 -4.30 -13.04 -5.28
CA THR A 146 -3.74 -11.94 -6.10
C THR A 146 -4.13 -12.04 -7.56
N MET A 147 -4.09 -13.23 -8.17
CA MET A 147 -4.48 -13.38 -9.58
C MET A 147 -5.99 -13.24 -9.75
N LEU A 148 -6.77 -13.75 -8.78
CA LEU A 148 -8.21 -13.51 -8.75
C LEU A 148 -8.52 -12.01 -8.69
N SER A 149 -7.83 -11.28 -7.81
CA SER A 149 -7.94 -9.82 -7.72
C SER A 149 -7.61 -9.14 -9.06
N GLY A 150 -6.53 -9.58 -9.73
CA GLY A 150 -6.16 -9.11 -11.06
C GLY A 150 -7.28 -9.32 -12.09
N ARG A 151 -7.92 -10.49 -12.13
CA ARG A 151 -9.07 -10.76 -13.02
C ARG A 151 -10.28 -9.89 -12.73
N LEU A 152 -10.54 -9.57 -11.45
CA LEU A 152 -11.61 -8.64 -11.09
C LEU A 152 -11.25 -7.22 -11.54
N ALA A 153 -10.04 -6.76 -11.25
CA ALA A 153 -9.56 -5.42 -11.62
C ALA A 153 -9.52 -5.20 -13.14
N GLU A 154 -9.16 -6.23 -13.94
CA GLU A 154 -9.22 -6.20 -15.40
C GLU A 154 -10.63 -5.90 -15.93
N ARG A 155 -11.68 -6.30 -15.20
CA ARG A 155 -13.08 -6.17 -15.62
C ARG A 155 -13.76 -4.93 -15.03
N TYR A 156 -13.56 -4.68 -13.74
CA TYR A 156 -14.30 -3.67 -12.98
C TYR A 156 -13.45 -2.46 -12.57
N GLY A 157 -12.14 -2.50 -12.83
CA GLY A 157 -11.21 -1.46 -12.40
C GLY A 157 -11.25 -1.23 -10.89
N PHE A 158 -11.05 0.02 -10.48
CA PHE A 158 -11.06 0.40 -9.05
C PHE A 158 -12.47 0.44 -8.44
N ALA A 159 -13.53 0.54 -9.25
CA ALA A 159 -14.90 0.52 -8.75
C ALA A 159 -15.23 -0.82 -8.07
N GLY A 160 -14.65 -1.90 -8.58
CA GLY A 160 -14.79 -3.25 -8.06
C GLY A 160 -16.23 -3.77 -8.09
N LEU A 161 -16.50 -4.74 -7.23
CA LEU A 161 -17.85 -5.28 -6.99
C LEU A 161 -18.37 -4.83 -5.61
N PRO A 162 -19.68 -4.97 -5.33
CA PRO A 162 -20.20 -4.82 -3.98
C PRO A 162 -19.44 -5.70 -2.98
N ASP A 163 -19.36 -5.23 -1.73
CA ASP A 163 -18.70 -5.98 -0.66
C ASP A 163 -19.25 -7.41 -0.54
N ASP A 164 -18.37 -8.36 -0.23
CA ASP A 164 -18.70 -9.78 -0.06
C ASP A 164 -19.28 -10.49 -1.30
N THR A 165 -19.17 -9.90 -2.50
CA THR A 165 -19.54 -10.58 -3.75
C THR A 165 -18.70 -11.83 -3.98
N ILE A 166 -17.40 -11.81 -3.65
CA ILE A 166 -16.57 -13.01 -3.59
C ILE A 166 -16.09 -13.18 -2.15
N TYR A 167 -16.64 -14.18 -1.47
CA TYR A 167 -16.31 -14.47 -0.08
C TYR A 167 -15.53 -15.77 0.01
N ILE A 168 -14.27 -15.70 0.46
CA ILE A 168 -13.37 -16.85 0.54
C ILE A 168 -13.11 -17.17 2.01
N LYS A 169 -13.49 -18.37 2.43
CA LYS A 169 -13.15 -18.97 3.72
C LYS A 169 -11.95 -19.88 3.56
N ALA A 170 -10.80 -19.38 3.98
CA ALA A 170 -9.56 -20.13 4.01
C ALA A 170 -9.31 -20.72 5.40
N LYS A 171 -8.71 -21.91 5.45
CA LYS A 171 -8.25 -22.55 6.68
C LYS A 171 -6.81 -23.03 6.55
N GLY A 172 -5.97 -22.71 7.53
CA GLY A 172 -4.57 -23.15 7.59
C GLY A 172 -3.57 -21.99 7.73
N THR A 173 -2.33 -22.19 7.28
CA THR A 173 -1.27 -21.17 7.38
C THR A 173 -1.08 -20.52 6.01
N ALA A 174 -1.32 -19.22 5.89
CA ALA A 174 -1.10 -18.51 4.63
C ALA A 174 0.37 -18.24 4.37
N GLY A 175 0.80 -18.45 3.12
CA GLY A 175 2.12 -18.06 2.66
C GLY A 175 2.31 -16.55 2.57
N GLN A 176 3.52 -16.16 2.16
CA GLN A 176 3.92 -14.78 1.94
C GLN A 176 2.96 -14.04 0.99
N SER A 177 2.67 -12.76 1.28
CA SER A 177 1.83 -11.89 0.43
C SER A 177 0.37 -12.35 0.28
N PHE A 178 -0.20 -12.95 1.31
CA PHE A 178 -1.63 -13.32 1.34
C PHE A 178 -2.53 -12.11 1.11
N GLY A 179 -3.44 -12.18 0.13
CA GLY A 179 -4.35 -11.08 -0.18
C GLY A 179 -3.64 -9.83 -0.73
N ALA A 180 -2.49 -9.97 -1.38
CA ALA A 180 -1.82 -8.83 -1.99
C ALA A 180 -2.66 -8.23 -3.13
N TRP A 181 -2.73 -6.89 -3.17
CA TRP A 181 -3.54 -6.12 -4.11
C TRP A 181 -5.01 -6.53 -4.18
N LEU A 182 -5.58 -7.04 -3.08
CA LEU A 182 -6.95 -7.52 -3.07
C LEU A 182 -7.94 -6.38 -3.40
N ALA A 183 -8.73 -6.59 -4.44
CA ALA A 183 -9.66 -5.62 -5.00
C ALA A 183 -10.99 -5.59 -4.24
N LYS A 184 -11.68 -4.45 -4.35
CA LYS A 184 -13.00 -4.24 -3.76
C LYS A 184 -14.02 -5.28 -4.27
N GLY A 185 -14.77 -5.84 -3.32
CA GLY A 185 -15.74 -6.91 -3.55
C GLY A 185 -15.22 -8.31 -3.24
N ILE A 186 -13.93 -8.46 -2.96
CA ILE A 186 -13.35 -9.71 -2.46
C ILE A 186 -13.12 -9.59 -0.94
N THR A 187 -13.67 -10.55 -0.21
CA THR A 187 -13.42 -10.75 1.22
C THR A 187 -12.74 -12.09 1.43
N ILE A 188 -11.61 -12.09 2.13
CA ILE A 188 -10.92 -13.33 2.52
C ILE A 188 -10.91 -13.42 4.04
N GLU A 189 -11.57 -14.45 4.55
CA GLU A 189 -11.59 -14.87 5.94
C GLU A 189 -10.63 -16.04 6.12
N LEU A 190 -9.65 -15.92 7.01
CA LEU A 190 -8.66 -16.95 7.31
C LEU A 190 -8.77 -17.39 8.77
N ALA A 191 -9.26 -18.62 8.98
CA ALA A 191 -9.11 -19.33 10.24
C ALA A 191 -7.72 -19.97 10.30
N GLY A 192 -6.77 -19.28 10.92
CA GLY A 192 -5.36 -19.62 10.87
C GLY A 192 -4.44 -18.44 11.12
N GLU A 193 -3.31 -18.40 10.42
CA GLU A 193 -2.27 -17.37 10.58
C GLU A 193 -1.67 -16.99 9.22
N GLY A 194 -1.12 -15.78 9.12
CA GLY A 194 -0.45 -15.28 7.91
C GLY A 194 1.04 -15.02 8.11
N ASN A 195 1.85 -15.32 7.10
CA ASN A 195 3.27 -14.94 7.05
C ASN A 195 3.43 -13.43 6.74
N ASP A 196 4.61 -13.00 6.26
CA ASP A 196 4.84 -11.58 5.97
C ASP A 196 4.02 -11.09 4.76
N TYR A 197 3.89 -9.76 4.67
CA TYR A 197 3.27 -9.05 3.56
C TYR A 197 1.77 -9.30 3.36
N VAL A 198 1.05 -9.77 4.39
CA VAL A 198 -0.42 -9.86 4.35
C VAL A 198 -1.00 -8.51 3.92
N GLY A 199 -1.89 -8.51 2.94
CA GLY A 199 -2.53 -7.30 2.42
C GLY A 199 -1.56 -6.31 1.76
N LYS A 200 -0.37 -6.74 1.30
CA LYS A 200 0.55 -5.87 0.56
C LYS A 200 -0.18 -5.16 -0.59
N GLY A 201 -0.13 -3.83 -0.61
CA GLY A 201 -0.80 -3.03 -1.63
C GLY A 201 -2.33 -3.20 -1.68
N LEU A 202 -3.00 -3.50 -0.54
CA LEU A 202 -4.45 -3.67 -0.48
C LEU A 202 -5.19 -2.56 -1.24
N SER A 203 -6.16 -2.98 -2.06
CA SER A 203 -6.81 -2.17 -3.09
C SER A 203 -8.34 -2.24 -3.01
N GLY A 204 -8.87 -2.20 -1.78
CA GLY A 204 -10.31 -2.11 -1.51
C GLY A 204 -10.96 -3.40 -1.01
N GLY A 205 -10.27 -4.54 -1.06
CA GLY A 205 -10.75 -5.80 -0.51
C GLY A 205 -10.74 -5.83 1.03
N ARG A 206 -11.32 -6.88 1.60
CA ARG A 206 -11.37 -7.11 3.05
C ARG A 206 -10.57 -8.36 3.43
N LEU A 207 -9.71 -8.25 4.45
CA LEU A 207 -9.00 -9.38 5.04
C LEU A 207 -9.37 -9.55 6.50
N VAL A 208 -9.69 -10.78 6.89
CA VAL A 208 -10.01 -11.15 8.26
C VAL A 208 -9.14 -12.34 8.62
N ILE A 209 -8.36 -12.25 9.71
CA ILE A 209 -7.50 -13.37 10.16
C ILE A 209 -7.67 -13.56 11.66
N TYR A 210 -7.94 -14.78 12.08
CA TYR A 210 -8.13 -15.14 13.48
C TYR A 210 -7.70 -16.59 13.77
N PRO A 211 -7.34 -16.92 15.02
CA PRO A 211 -7.00 -18.29 15.41
C PRO A 211 -8.19 -19.25 15.23
N PRO A 212 -8.00 -20.47 14.70
CA PRO A 212 -9.06 -21.47 14.60
C PRO A 212 -9.71 -21.77 15.96
N LYS A 213 -11.00 -22.14 15.99
CA LYS A 213 -11.74 -22.42 17.24
C LYS A 213 -11.15 -23.58 18.03
N GLU A 214 -10.55 -24.55 17.33
CA GLU A 214 -9.85 -25.70 17.89
C GLU A 214 -8.42 -25.37 18.38
N SER A 215 -7.96 -24.12 18.22
CA SER A 215 -6.64 -23.71 18.67
C SER A 215 -6.53 -23.79 20.20
N GLY A 216 -5.41 -24.33 20.69
CA GLY A 216 -5.07 -24.34 22.11
C GLY A 216 -4.57 -23.00 22.66
N ILE A 217 -4.51 -21.96 21.81
CA ILE A 217 -4.07 -20.61 22.21
C ILE A 217 -5.19 -19.95 23.04
N ALA A 218 -4.91 -19.75 24.33
CA ALA A 218 -5.88 -19.14 25.25
C ALA A 218 -6.04 -17.62 25.05
N ARG A 219 -4.98 -16.93 24.65
CA ARG A 219 -4.91 -15.46 24.53
C ARG A 219 -4.33 -15.07 23.18
N ALA A 220 -5.18 -14.71 22.24
CA ALA A 220 -4.76 -14.36 20.89
C ALA A 220 -3.91 -13.08 20.88
N GLU A 221 -4.24 -12.14 21.76
CA GLU A 221 -3.60 -10.84 21.89
C GLU A 221 -2.15 -10.88 22.40
N GLU A 222 -1.65 -12.06 22.79
CA GLU A 222 -0.26 -12.30 23.20
C GLU A 222 0.55 -13.10 22.16
N ASN A 223 -0.06 -13.44 21.03
CA ASN A 223 0.51 -14.35 20.03
C ASN A 223 0.52 -13.73 18.64
N ILE A 224 1.57 -14.04 17.86
CA ILE A 224 1.69 -13.56 16.49
C ILE A 224 0.63 -14.24 15.61
N ILE A 225 -0.15 -13.44 14.89
CA ILE A 225 -1.17 -13.90 13.93
C ILE A 225 -0.80 -13.56 12.48
N VAL A 226 -0.04 -12.48 12.29
CA VAL A 226 0.47 -12.03 10.99
C VAL A 226 1.93 -11.62 11.10
N GLY A 227 2.71 -11.87 10.04
CA GLY A 227 4.14 -11.56 10.00
C GLY A 227 4.45 -10.06 9.88
N ASN A 228 5.55 -9.75 9.20
CA ASN A 228 6.09 -8.41 9.06
C ASN A 228 5.53 -7.67 7.83
N THR A 229 5.68 -6.34 7.81
CA THR A 229 5.43 -5.50 6.63
C THR A 229 4.01 -5.70 6.05
N VAL A 230 3.06 -5.96 6.94
CA VAL A 230 1.62 -6.10 6.65
C VAL A 230 1.09 -4.76 6.14
N LEU A 231 0.20 -4.80 5.15
CA LEU A 231 -0.38 -3.61 4.51
C LEU A 231 0.64 -2.65 3.89
N TYR A 232 1.78 -3.18 3.44
CA TYR A 232 2.81 -2.37 2.79
C TYR A 232 2.24 -1.58 1.61
N GLY A 233 2.23 -0.24 1.73
CA GLY A 233 1.80 0.65 0.67
C GLY A 233 0.30 0.62 0.37
N ALA A 234 -0.54 0.08 1.26
CA ALA A 234 -1.97 -0.11 0.99
C ALA A 234 -2.70 1.22 0.69
N VAL A 235 -3.67 1.21 -0.22
CA VAL A 235 -4.34 2.44 -0.74
C VAL A 235 -5.86 2.41 -0.66
N SER A 236 -6.48 1.30 -0.22
CA SER A 236 -7.84 1.25 0.36
C SER A 236 -8.14 -0.17 0.83
N GLY A 237 -9.25 -0.37 1.55
CA GLY A 237 -9.70 -1.67 2.04
C GLY A 237 -9.65 -1.77 3.56
N GLU A 238 -10.13 -2.91 4.07
CA GLU A 238 -10.29 -3.14 5.51
C GLU A 238 -9.59 -4.42 5.97
N CYS A 239 -8.93 -4.37 7.12
CA CYS A 239 -8.28 -5.52 7.74
C CYS A 239 -8.66 -5.69 9.21
N TYR A 240 -8.94 -6.92 9.62
CA TYR A 240 -9.28 -7.28 10.99
C TYR A 240 -8.47 -8.51 11.41
N PHE A 241 -7.55 -8.32 12.36
CA PHE A 241 -6.57 -9.33 12.74
C PHE A 241 -6.62 -9.59 14.25
N ARG A 242 -7.07 -10.78 14.66
CA ARG A 242 -7.16 -11.16 16.07
C ARG A 242 -5.84 -11.78 16.53
N GLY A 243 -4.95 -10.90 16.98
CA GLY A 243 -3.65 -11.24 17.54
C GLY A 243 -2.61 -10.16 17.26
N VAL A 244 -1.34 -10.52 17.32
CA VAL A 244 -0.21 -9.59 17.19
C VAL A 244 0.40 -9.64 15.80
N ALA A 245 0.70 -8.48 15.23
CA ALA A 245 1.48 -8.35 14.01
C ALA A 245 2.98 -8.25 14.32
N GLY A 246 3.82 -8.71 13.38
CA GLY A 246 5.26 -8.50 13.43
C GLY A 246 5.68 -7.03 13.25
N GLU A 247 6.91 -6.82 12.79
CA GLU A 247 7.49 -5.50 12.57
C GLU A 247 6.89 -4.80 11.35
N ARG A 248 6.98 -3.46 11.32
CA ARG A 248 6.59 -2.62 10.18
C ARG A 248 5.14 -2.81 9.73
N PHE A 249 4.25 -3.08 10.68
CA PHE A 249 2.81 -3.12 10.41
C PHE A 249 2.32 -1.78 9.84
N CYS A 250 1.55 -1.82 8.74
CA CYS A 250 1.07 -0.63 8.04
C CYS A 250 2.16 0.32 7.52
N VAL A 251 3.36 -0.19 7.22
CA VAL A 251 4.42 0.63 6.63
C VAL A 251 3.96 1.21 5.29
N ARG A 252 4.08 2.53 5.13
CA ARG A 252 3.59 3.27 3.96
C ARG A 252 2.09 3.11 3.67
N ASN A 253 1.27 2.73 4.65
CA ASN A 253 -0.18 2.74 4.47
C ASN A 253 -0.64 4.14 4.03
N SER A 254 -1.45 4.19 2.99
CA SER A 254 -1.87 5.42 2.31
C SER A 254 -3.39 5.51 2.17
N GLY A 255 -4.15 4.58 2.75
CA GLY A 255 -5.62 4.63 2.70
C GLY A 255 -6.38 3.44 3.25
N ALA A 256 -5.71 2.36 3.67
CA ALA A 256 -6.40 1.20 4.25
C ALA A 256 -6.75 1.41 5.74
N THR A 257 -7.82 0.74 6.17
CA THR A 257 -8.23 0.68 7.57
C THR A 257 -7.86 -0.67 8.18
N ALA A 258 -7.26 -0.67 9.37
CA ALA A 258 -6.84 -1.92 10.01
C ALA A 258 -7.11 -1.91 11.52
N VAL A 259 -7.60 -3.04 12.05
CA VAL A 259 -7.72 -3.29 13.49
C VAL A 259 -6.91 -4.54 13.85
N ILE A 260 -6.02 -4.41 14.85
CA ILE A 260 -5.06 -5.42 15.30
C ILE A 260 -4.97 -5.40 16.83
N GLU A 261 -4.60 -6.50 17.48
CA GLU A 261 -4.51 -6.60 18.94
C GLU A 261 -3.10 -6.36 19.51
N GLY A 262 -2.10 -6.19 18.66
CA GLY A 262 -0.75 -5.77 19.03
C GLY A 262 0.15 -5.64 17.81
N VAL A 263 1.23 -4.87 17.94
CA VAL A 263 2.15 -4.59 16.83
C VAL A 263 3.60 -4.64 17.31
N GLY A 264 4.51 -5.18 16.50
CA GLY A 264 5.95 -5.14 16.74
C GLY A 264 6.58 -3.75 16.55
N ASP A 265 7.90 -3.71 16.35
CA ASP A 265 8.63 -2.45 16.13
C ASP A 265 8.23 -1.80 14.80
N HIS A 266 8.34 -0.47 14.73
CA HIS A 266 8.12 0.33 13.51
C HIS A 266 6.69 0.30 12.94
N GLY A 267 5.68 0.13 13.81
CA GLY A 267 4.28 0.25 13.40
C GLY A 267 3.97 1.63 12.80
N CYS A 268 3.18 1.67 11.73
CA CYS A 268 2.78 2.88 10.99
C CYS A 268 3.95 3.72 10.42
N GLU A 269 5.12 3.12 10.21
CA GLU A 269 6.27 3.81 9.62
C GLU A 269 5.93 4.34 8.22
N TYR A 270 6.25 5.61 7.94
CA TYR A 270 5.96 6.29 6.67
C TYR A 270 4.48 6.26 6.23
N MET A 271 3.53 6.06 7.14
CA MET A 271 2.10 6.10 6.82
C MET A 271 1.70 7.52 6.36
N THR A 272 0.93 7.58 5.27
CA THR A 272 0.49 8.83 4.61
C THR A 272 -1.03 8.98 4.54
N GLY A 273 -1.78 7.96 4.94
CA GLY A 273 -3.24 7.95 4.95
C GLY A 273 -3.80 6.63 5.50
N GLY A 274 -5.12 6.59 5.74
CA GLY A 274 -5.81 5.45 6.34
C GLY A 274 -5.97 5.55 7.85
N ILE A 275 -6.55 4.52 8.45
CA ILE A 275 -6.86 4.46 9.89
C ILE A 275 -6.33 3.15 10.47
N VAL A 276 -5.55 3.22 11.54
CA VAL A 276 -5.04 2.04 12.25
C VAL A 276 -5.55 2.03 13.68
N VAL A 277 -6.09 0.91 14.15
CA VAL A 277 -6.49 0.70 15.55
C VAL A 277 -5.67 -0.45 16.12
N CYS A 278 -4.88 -0.17 17.16
CA CYS A 278 -4.11 -1.16 17.91
C CYS A 278 -4.74 -1.34 19.30
N LEU A 279 -5.35 -2.50 19.54
CA LEU A 279 -6.05 -2.86 20.77
C LEU A 279 -5.12 -3.44 21.86
N GLY A 280 -3.81 -3.23 21.73
CA GLY A 280 -2.82 -3.72 22.69
C GLY A 280 -1.46 -3.10 22.49
N ALA A 281 -0.42 -3.81 22.92
CA ALA A 281 0.94 -3.28 23.00
C ALA A 281 1.57 -3.02 21.62
N THR A 282 2.44 -2.02 21.57
CA THR A 282 3.23 -1.67 20.39
C THR A 282 4.72 -1.84 20.67
N GLY A 283 5.50 -2.17 19.63
CA GLY A 283 6.95 -2.06 19.66
C GLY A 283 7.46 -0.62 19.58
N ARG A 284 8.77 -0.48 19.45
CA ARG A 284 9.50 0.79 19.44
C ARG A 284 9.37 1.52 18.11
N ASN A 285 9.65 2.83 18.14
CA ASN A 285 9.72 3.69 16.97
C ASN A 285 8.42 3.69 16.12
N PHE A 286 7.28 3.57 16.81
CA PHE A 286 5.96 3.68 16.20
C PHE A 286 5.77 5.06 15.56
N ALA A 287 5.08 5.12 14.41
CA ALA A 287 4.78 6.32 13.63
C ALA A 287 6.00 7.11 13.11
N ALA A 288 7.17 6.50 13.02
CA ALA A 288 8.35 7.15 12.44
C ALA A 288 8.11 7.54 10.98
N GLY A 289 8.29 8.82 10.64
CA GLY A 289 8.03 9.34 9.29
C GLY A 289 6.56 9.34 8.88
N MET A 290 5.62 9.10 9.81
CA MET A 290 4.19 9.19 9.55
C MET A 290 3.81 10.64 9.23
N SER A 291 3.25 10.85 8.04
CA SER A 291 2.95 12.17 7.46
C SER A 291 1.48 12.36 7.08
N GLY A 292 0.66 11.32 7.19
CA GLY A 292 -0.81 11.43 7.11
C GLY A 292 -1.52 10.20 7.65
N GLY A 293 -2.84 10.31 7.84
CA GLY A 293 -3.69 9.28 8.46
C GLY A 293 -3.79 9.41 9.99
N ILE A 294 -4.50 8.47 10.61
CA ILE A 294 -4.71 8.41 12.07
C ILE A 294 -4.38 7.01 12.58
N ALA A 295 -3.72 6.92 13.74
CA ALA A 295 -3.68 5.69 14.51
C ALA A 295 -4.30 5.89 15.91
N TYR A 296 -5.08 4.91 16.37
CA TYR A 296 -5.58 4.83 17.74
C TYR A 296 -4.89 3.67 18.43
N VAL A 297 -4.24 3.93 19.56
CA VAL A 297 -3.50 2.92 20.32
C VAL A 297 -4.05 2.83 21.73
N LEU A 298 -4.38 1.61 22.16
CA LEU A 298 -4.78 1.35 23.54
C LEU A 298 -3.55 1.34 24.45
N ASP A 299 -3.36 2.39 25.25
CA ASP A 299 -2.24 2.50 26.20
C ASP A 299 -2.69 2.17 27.62
N GLU A 300 -2.81 0.87 27.93
CA GLU A 300 -3.22 0.44 29.28
C GLU A 300 -2.19 0.71 30.37
N LYS A 301 -0.90 0.82 30.00
CA LYS A 301 0.23 0.95 30.94
C LYS A 301 0.73 2.38 31.07
N GLY A 302 0.28 3.30 30.23
CA GLY A 302 0.80 4.67 30.18
C GLY A 302 2.23 4.74 29.65
N THR A 303 2.66 3.77 28.83
CA THR A 303 4.05 3.64 28.35
C THR A 303 4.18 3.88 26.85
N PHE A 304 3.08 4.11 26.13
CA PHE A 304 3.11 4.20 24.67
C PHE A 304 3.95 5.36 24.15
N GLU A 305 3.99 6.48 24.87
CA GLU A 305 4.81 7.65 24.49
C GLU A 305 6.29 7.29 24.29
N GLN A 306 6.84 6.39 25.10
CA GLN A 306 8.23 5.93 25.00
C GLN A 306 8.49 5.05 23.76
N CYS A 307 7.44 4.44 23.24
CA CYS A 307 7.45 3.61 22.04
C CYS A 307 7.22 4.42 20.77
N CYS A 308 6.70 5.65 20.87
CA CYS A 308 6.32 6.48 19.73
C CYS A 308 7.42 7.46 19.31
N ASN A 309 7.62 7.62 18.00
CA ASN A 309 8.52 8.61 17.44
C ASN A 309 7.76 9.93 17.19
N LEU A 310 7.98 10.91 18.06
CA LEU A 310 7.26 12.20 18.05
C LEU A 310 7.86 13.25 17.09
N SER A 311 8.72 12.87 16.15
CA SER A 311 9.37 13.83 15.24
C SER A 311 8.39 14.53 14.28
N MET A 312 7.29 13.86 13.90
CA MET A 312 6.28 14.38 12.98
C MET A 312 4.85 14.25 13.50
N VAL A 313 4.64 13.53 14.59
CA VAL A 313 3.31 13.21 15.14
C VAL A 313 3.14 13.73 16.55
N GLU A 314 1.89 13.95 16.92
CA GLU A 314 1.46 14.32 18.27
C GLU A 314 0.54 13.23 18.83
N LEU A 315 0.60 13.05 20.15
CA LEU A 315 -0.27 12.16 20.92
C LEU A 315 -1.38 12.99 21.56
N GLN A 316 -2.63 12.61 21.30
CA GLN A 316 -3.81 13.32 21.83
C GLN A 316 -4.73 12.33 22.55
N PRO A 317 -5.32 12.70 23.70
CA PRO A 317 -6.40 11.92 24.29
C PRO A 317 -7.63 11.97 23.40
N ILE A 318 -8.44 10.90 23.43
CA ILE A 318 -9.75 10.92 22.77
C ILE A 318 -10.74 11.62 23.70
N LYS A 319 -11.39 12.68 23.20
CA LYS A 319 -12.42 13.41 23.96
C LYS A 319 -13.68 12.55 24.10
N GLU A 320 -14.31 12.60 25.26
CA GLU A 320 -15.65 12.03 25.47
C GLU A 320 -16.68 12.87 24.70
N GLU A 321 -17.64 12.21 24.05
CA GLU A 321 -18.51 12.80 23.02
C GLU A 321 -19.84 13.37 23.55
N ASP A 322 -19.94 13.76 24.84
CA ASP A 322 -21.14 14.46 25.32
C ASP A 322 -21.39 15.77 24.53
N ASP A 323 -20.34 16.41 23.99
CA ASP A 323 -20.47 17.62 23.15
C ASP A 323 -20.71 17.33 21.64
N ALA A 324 -20.44 16.12 21.14
CA ALA A 324 -20.45 15.84 19.69
C ALA A 324 -21.77 15.23 19.18
N LEU A 325 -22.50 14.55 20.06
CA LEU A 325 -23.82 13.98 19.77
C LEU A 325 -24.93 15.05 19.82
N GLU A 326 -24.81 16.08 20.66
CA GLU A 326 -25.78 17.21 20.69
C GLU A 326 -25.80 18.00 19.36
N GLU A 327 -24.66 18.12 18.66
CA GLU A 327 -24.62 18.78 17.34
C GLU A 327 -25.27 17.95 16.21
N LEU A 328 -25.27 16.62 16.32
CA LEU A 328 -25.87 15.71 15.34
C LEU A 328 -27.40 15.62 15.49
N ASP A 329 -27.92 15.72 16.71
CA ASP A 329 -29.38 15.65 16.98
C ASP A 329 -30.13 16.92 16.52
N HIS A 330 -29.41 18.02 16.27
CA HIS A 330 -29.99 19.28 15.78
C HIS A 330 -30.06 19.38 14.24
N GLN A 331 -29.41 18.50 13.49
CA GLN A 331 -29.51 18.44 12.03
C GLN A 331 -30.40 17.25 11.60
N GLY A 332 -31.72 17.44 11.72
CA GLY A 332 -32.69 16.41 11.36
C GLY A 332 -32.62 16.00 9.88
N GLY A 333 -32.35 14.72 9.62
CA GLY A 333 -32.51 14.07 8.33
C GLY A 333 -31.85 12.69 8.22
N ASP A 334 -32.67 11.63 8.12
CA ASP A 334 -32.39 10.23 7.73
C ASP A 334 -30.95 9.68 7.93
N LEU A 335 -30.76 9.04 9.09
CA LEU A 335 -29.50 8.48 9.61
C LEU A 335 -28.87 7.30 8.85
N GLU A 336 -29.53 6.68 7.87
CA GLU A 336 -29.13 5.33 7.45
C GLU A 336 -28.09 5.26 6.32
N THR A 337 -27.83 6.35 5.59
CA THR A 337 -26.86 6.32 4.46
C THR A 337 -25.90 7.50 4.36
N GLN A 338 -26.30 8.73 4.75
CA GLN A 338 -25.43 9.90 4.60
C GLN A 338 -24.53 10.15 5.84
N GLY A 339 -25.04 9.96 7.06
CA GLY A 339 -24.26 10.19 8.30
C GLY A 339 -23.07 9.24 8.49
N ARG A 340 -23.13 8.00 7.97
CA ARG A 340 -22.01 7.03 8.03
C ARG A 340 -20.83 7.40 7.11
N VAL A 341 -21.10 8.11 6.02
CA VAL A 341 -20.06 8.51 5.05
C VAL A 341 -19.21 9.64 5.64
N ASP A 342 -19.82 10.56 6.38
CA ASP A 342 -19.17 11.75 6.93
C ASP A 342 -18.17 11.43 8.06
N ILE A 343 -18.51 10.50 8.96
CA ILE A 343 -17.64 10.06 10.08
C ILE A 343 -16.33 9.42 9.58
N SER A 344 -16.35 8.81 8.39
CA SER A 344 -15.16 8.18 7.81
C SER A 344 -14.22 9.17 7.11
N HIS A 345 -14.73 10.34 6.71
CA HIS A 345 -14.00 11.33 5.91
C HIS A 345 -13.47 12.50 6.75
N ASP A 346 -14.18 12.89 7.82
CA ASP A 346 -13.70 13.93 8.75
C ASP A 346 -12.70 13.38 9.77
N MET A 347 -11.42 13.37 9.41
CA MET A 347 -10.31 12.92 10.26
C MET A 347 -10.05 13.79 11.50
N THR A 348 -10.76 14.91 11.67
CA THR A 348 -10.56 15.86 12.78
C THR A 348 -11.59 15.69 13.90
N ARG A 349 -12.79 15.18 13.59
CA ARG A 349 -13.89 14.99 14.55
C ARG A 349 -14.31 13.51 14.66
N PHE A 350 -15.22 13.24 15.60
CA PHE A 350 -15.90 11.95 15.79
C PHE A 350 -14.95 10.75 16.04
N ASP A 351 -13.83 11.01 16.72
CA ASP A 351 -12.83 9.99 17.01
C ASP A 351 -13.41 8.83 17.83
N ALA A 352 -14.28 9.10 18.81
CA ALA A 352 -14.84 8.05 19.66
C ALA A 352 -15.89 7.21 18.91
N VAL A 353 -16.80 7.83 18.12
CA VAL A 353 -17.72 7.08 17.25
C VAL A 353 -16.95 6.20 16.26
N ARG A 354 -15.96 6.77 15.56
CA ARG A 354 -15.16 6.03 14.57
C ARG A 354 -14.45 4.85 15.22
N LEU A 355 -13.77 5.09 16.34
CA LEU A 355 -13.05 4.04 17.05
C LEU A 355 -14.03 2.94 17.48
N ARG A 356 -15.18 3.28 18.05
CA ARG A 356 -16.20 2.32 18.47
C ARG A 356 -16.66 1.44 17.32
N GLN A 357 -17.00 2.04 16.17
CA GLN A 357 -17.43 1.31 14.98
C GLN A 357 -16.35 0.34 14.47
N LEU A 358 -15.08 0.74 14.52
CA LEU A 358 -13.97 -0.13 14.10
C LEU A 358 -13.77 -1.30 15.06
N VAL A 359 -13.90 -1.09 16.37
CA VAL A 359 -13.86 -2.16 17.36
C VAL A 359 -15.07 -3.09 17.23
N GLU A 360 -16.27 -2.56 16.97
CA GLU A 360 -17.48 -3.35 16.69
C GLU A 360 -17.32 -4.22 15.44
N LYS A 361 -16.80 -3.66 14.34
CA LYS A 361 -16.48 -4.44 13.13
C LYS A 361 -15.43 -5.51 13.43
N HIS A 362 -14.39 -5.18 14.19
CA HIS A 362 -13.38 -6.15 14.58
C HIS A 362 -13.96 -7.30 15.39
N MET A 363 -14.81 -7.01 16.39
CA MET A 363 -15.55 -8.02 17.15
C MET A 363 -16.43 -8.88 16.24
N HIS A 364 -17.17 -8.24 15.31
CA HIS A 364 -18.06 -8.93 14.39
C HIS A 364 -17.32 -9.93 13.49
N TYR A 365 -16.17 -9.53 12.93
CA TYR A 365 -15.43 -10.36 11.98
C TYR A 365 -14.52 -11.40 12.65
N THR A 366 -14.02 -11.16 13.87
CA THR A 366 -13.01 -12.04 14.50
C THR A 366 -13.45 -12.74 15.78
N ASP A 367 -14.63 -12.38 16.31
CA ASP A 367 -15.11 -12.80 17.63
C ASP A 367 -14.06 -12.56 18.73
N SER A 368 -13.35 -11.43 18.63
CA SER A 368 -12.31 -11.04 19.57
C SER A 368 -12.87 -10.80 20.98
N SER A 369 -12.28 -11.50 21.97
CA SER A 369 -12.54 -11.28 23.39
C SER A 369 -12.03 -9.93 23.88
N VAL A 370 -10.93 -9.42 23.30
CA VAL A 370 -10.39 -8.09 23.62
C VAL A 370 -11.36 -7.02 23.17
N ALA A 371 -11.83 -7.08 21.93
CA ALA A 371 -12.81 -6.16 21.38
C ALA A 371 -14.10 -6.15 22.19
N ARG A 372 -14.61 -7.34 22.54
CA ARG A 372 -15.80 -7.50 23.39
C ARG A 372 -15.61 -6.81 24.74
N ASN A 373 -14.51 -7.09 25.43
CA ASN A 373 -14.23 -6.49 26.74
C ASN A 373 -14.08 -4.96 26.68
N ILE A 374 -13.49 -4.43 25.61
CA ILE A 374 -13.41 -2.98 25.36
C ILE A 374 -14.80 -2.38 25.18
N LEU A 375 -15.66 -2.99 24.36
CA LEU A 375 -17.02 -2.51 24.10
C LEU A 375 -17.91 -2.58 25.35
N ASP A 376 -17.81 -3.66 26.13
CA ASP A 376 -18.56 -3.84 27.39
C ASP A 376 -18.15 -2.82 28.46
N ASN A 377 -16.94 -2.26 28.37
CA ASN A 377 -16.38 -1.31 29.34
C ASN A 377 -15.92 -0.01 28.64
N TRP A 378 -16.70 0.45 27.66
CA TRP A 378 -16.29 1.49 26.71
C TRP A 378 -15.72 2.75 27.37
N ASP A 379 -16.45 3.37 28.30
CA ASP A 379 -16.04 4.64 28.94
C ASP A 379 -14.69 4.52 29.67
N LYS A 380 -14.44 3.35 30.27
CA LYS A 380 -13.16 3.06 30.94
C LYS A 380 -12.03 2.91 29.93
N TYR A 381 -12.26 2.25 28.81
CA TYR A 381 -11.23 1.99 27.79
C TYR A 381 -10.98 3.20 26.90
N LEU A 382 -12.01 4.00 26.59
CA LEU A 382 -11.90 5.20 25.76
C LEU A 382 -10.83 6.17 26.31
N ARG A 383 -10.82 6.38 27.63
CA ARG A 383 -9.83 7.21 28.33
C ARG A 383 -8.39 6.70 28.25
N LYS A 384 -8.19 5.43 27.90
CA LYS A 384 -6.88 4.80 27.73
C LYS A 384 -6.41 4.79 26.27
N PHE A 385 -7.26 5.18 25.32
CA PHE A 385 -6.84 5.31 23.94
C PHE A 385 -6.10 6.61 23.70
N VAL A 386 -5.04 6.52 22.91
CA VAL A 386 -4.23 7.64 22.44
C VAL A 386 -4.40 7.74 20.93
N LYS A 387 -4.78 8.93 20.45
CA LYS A 387 -4.77 9.29 19.03
C LYS A 387 -3.37 9.74 18.64
N VAL A 388 -2.83 9.14 17.58
CA VAL A 388 -1.56 9.52 16.94
C VAL A 388 -1.88 10.18 15.62
N MET A 389 -1.48 11.44 15.47
CA MET A 389 -1.77 12.21 14.25
C MET A 389 -0.58 13.10 13.87
N PRO A 390 -0.19 13.15 12.58
CA PRO A 390 0.87 14.06 12.12
C PRO A 390 0.47 15.53 12.23
N VAL A 391 1.40 16.36 12.72
CA VAL A 391 1.14 17.77 13.01
C VAL A 391 0.80 18.55 11.73
N ASP A 392 1.62 18.40 10.70
CA ASP A 392 1.41 19.08 9.41
C ASP A 392 0.14 18.58 8.69
N TYR A 393 -0.21 17.30 8.85
CA TYR A 393 -1.42 16.72 8.30
C TYR A 393 -2.67 17.32 8.95
N ARG A 394 -2.67 17.41 10.28
CA ARG A 394 -3.75 18.06 11.04
C ARG A 394 -3.92 19.52 10.62
N ARG A 395 -2.82 20.29 10.56
CA ARG A 395 -2.85 21.68 10.08
C ARG A 395 -3.46 21.79 8.68
N ALA A 396 -3.06 20.91 7.76
CA ALA A 396 -3.59 20.91 6.40
C ALA A 396 -5.10 20.60 6.35
N LEU A 397 -5.60 19.68 7.18
CA LEU A 397 -7.04 19.37 7.27
C LEU A 397 -7.84 20.54 7.84
N GLU A 398 -7.37 21.16 8.91
CA GLU A 398 -8.00 22.34 9.52
C GLU A 398 -8.07 23.51 8.51
N GLU A 399 -6.98 23.77 7.77
CA GLU A 399 -6.96 24.77 6.70
C GLU A 399 -7.93 24.46 5.55
N LEU A 400 -8.04 23.19 5.15
CA LEU A 400 -8.98 22.77 4.11
C LEU A 400 -10.43 22.94 4.54
N GLN A 401 -10.74 22.62 5.80
CA GLN A 401 -12.08 22.79 6.37
C GLN A 401 -12.48 24.27 6.44
N ALA A 402 -11.61 25.13 6.96
CA ALA A 402 -11.84 26.58 6.99
C ALA A 402 -12.03 27.19 5.59
N ARG A 403 -11.35 26.65 4.57
CA ARG A 403 -11.55 27.06 3.17
C ARG A 403 -12.91 26.62 2.60
N LYS A 404 -13.38 25.41 2.93
CA LYS A 404 -14.71 24.95 2.51
C LYS A 404 -15.81 25.79 3.15
N GLU A 405 -15.72 26.02 4.46
CA GLU A 405 -16.69 26.84 5.20
C GLU A 405 -16.74 28.28 4.68
N SER A 406 -15.60 28.87 4.32
CA SER A 406 -15.59 30.22 3.73
C SER A 406 -16.20 30.26 2.31
N GLN A 407 -15.97 29.23 1.48
CA GLN A 407 -16.59 29.12 0.15
C GLN A 407 -18.11 28.92 0.22
N GLU A 408 -18.61 28.09 1.14
CA GLU A 408 -20.05 27.88 1.33
C GLU A 408 -20.75 29.16 1.83
N ASN A 409 -20.09 29.91 2.73
CA ASN A 409 -20.60 31.18 3.22
C ASN A 409 -20.64 32.28 2.14
N ASP A 410 -19.69 32.30 1.21
CA ASP A 410 -19.69 33.25 0.08
C ASP A 410 -20.76 32.89 -0.98
N VAL A 411 -21.01 31.59 -1.21
CA VAL A 411 -22.09 31.12 -2.09
C VAL A 411 -23.47 31.51 -1.52
N ASN A 412 -23.67 31.34 -0.20
CA ASN A 412 -24.92 31.72 0.45
C ASN A 412 -25.16 33.24 0.51
N LYS A 413 -24.10 34.05 0.52
CA LYS A 413 -24.22 35.52 0.44
C LYS A 413 -24.48 36.06 -0.97
N GLY A 414 -24.19 35.27 -2.02
CA GLY A 414 -24.45 35.64 -3.41
C GLY A 414 -25.89 35.38 -3.90
N VAL A 415 -26.73 34.76 -3.06
CA VAL A 415 -28.11 34.35 -3.39
C VAL A 415 -29.18 35.20 -2.68
N GLN A 416 -28.79 36.23 -1.91
CA GLN A 416 -29.73 37.20 -1.30
C GLN A 416 -29.89 38.49 -2.11
#